data_AF-A0A957J0V8-F1
#
_entry.id   AF-A0A957J0V8-F1
#
_cell.length_a   1.000
_cell.length_b   1.000
_cell.length_c   1.000
_cell.angle_alpha   90.00
_cell.angle_beta   90.00
_cell.angle_gamma   90.00
#
_symmetry.space_group_name_H-M   'P 1'
#
loop_
_entity.id
_entity.type
_entity.pdbx_description
1 polymer ?
#
loop_
_entity_poly.entity_id
_entity_poly.type
_entity_poly.pdbx_seq_one_letter_code
_entity_poly.pdbx_strand_id
1 'polypeptide(L)'
;MQQNKQTIGQRLSSRIIVTFVAIMLVTTLAFGVLAYWVISHELKQQAWARVAEGEHVVTALLNAEKARLDNLAALTAQRPTLQRLLREQDYAALLAYLRPYQTEAETDILIVYDIAGAAFTNGDPSISCKPSLTRQTAALCLTTGESPQVALLSRQLILDSHSGSLLGSVTIGVILDDAFEEQLAAETGLEQSIVLNGRFLSSS
;
A
#
# COMPACT_ATOMS: atom_id res chain seq x y z
N MET A 1 5.99 -30.52 86.02
CA MET A 1 6.10 -31.29 84.77
C MET A 1 4.99 -30.94 83.75
N GLN A 2 4.52 -29.67 83.69
CA GLN A 2 3.38 -29.28 82.81
C GLN A 2 3.63 -28.05 81.91
N GLN A 3 4.73 -27.30 82.08
CA GLN A 3 4.95 -26.06 81.31
C GLN A 3 5.63 -26.24 79.94
N ASN A 4 6.17 -27.42 79.61
CA ASN A 4 6.92 -27.61 78.36
C ASN A 4 6.09 -28.17 77.17
N LYS A 5 4.79 -28.44 77.36
CA LYS A 5 3.91 -28.94 76.29
C LYS A 5 3.27 -27.83 75.44
N GLN A 6 3.24 -26.58 75.92
CA GLN A 6 2.58 -25.48 75.21
C GLN A 6 3.42 -24.88 74.06
N THR A 7 4.75 -24.96 74.12
CA THR A 7 5.65 -24.39 73.10
C THR A 7 5.77 -25.25 71.83
N ILE A 8 5.54 -26.56 71.94
CA ILE A 8 5.61 -27.49 70.81
C ILE A 8 4.38 -27.34 69.89
N GLY A 9 3.19 -27.14 70.45
CA GLY A 9 1.95 -26.93 69.68
C GLY A 9 1.95 -25.63 68.86
N GLN A 10 2.45 -24.53 69.43
CA GLN A 10 2.52 -23.23 68.74
C GLN A 10 3.51 -23.23 67.56
N ARG A 11 4.66 -23.93 67.68
CA ARG A 11 5.63 -24.08 66.57
C ARG A 11 5.10 -24.95 65.43
N LEU A 12 4.27 -25.95 65.74
CA LEU A 12 3.69 -26.83 64.73
C LEU A 12 2.59 -26.12 63.94
N SER A 13 1.66 -25.42 64.61
CA SER A 13 0.59 -24.65 63.97
C SER A 13 1.13 -23.50 63.11
N SER A 14 2.16 -22.77 63.58
CA SER A 14 2.82 -21.71 62.79
C SER A 14 3.44 -22.26 61.50
N ARG A 15 4.12 -23.41 61.56
CA ARG A 15 4.70 -24.08 60.38
C ARG A 15 3.65 -24.51 59.35
N ILE A 16 2.50 -24.99 59.82
CA ILE A 16 1.39 -25.41 58.95
C ILE A 16 0.79 -24.19 58.23
N ILE A 17 0.53 -23.10 58.96
CA ILE A 17 -0.03 -21.87 58.37
C ILE A 17 0.93 -21.29 57.32
N VAL A 18 2.23 -21.19 57.63
CA VAL A 18 3.23 -20.67 56.68
C VAL A 18 3.30 -21.53 55.42
N THR A 19 3.32 -22.86 55.57
CA THR A 19 3.32 -23.78 54.41
C THR A 19 2.05 -23.61 53.57
N PHE A 20 0.89 -23.48 54.21
CA PHE A 20 -0.39 -23.32 53.52
C PHE A 20 -0.45 -22.00 52.74
N VAL A 21 -0.03 -20.89 53.35
CA VAL A 21 0.06 -19.58 52.70
C VAL A 21 1.06 -19.61 51.54
N ALA A 22 2.22 -20.25 51.72
CA ALA A 22 3.21 -20.40 50.67
C ALA A 22 2.66 -21.18 49.46
N ILE A 23 1.94 -22.28 49.71
CA ILE A 23 1.29 -23.05 48.65
C ILE A 23 0.24 -22.21 47.94
N MET A 24 -0.61 -21.48 48.66
CA MET A 24 -1.61 -20.57 48.06
C MET A 24 -0.96 -19.49 47.19
N LEU A 25 0.16 -18.92 47.62
CA LEU A 25 0.89 -17.93 46.82
C LEU A 25 1.45 -18.55 45.54
N VAL A 26 2.04 -19.74 45.63
CA VAL A 26 2.61 -20.45 44.47
C VAL A 26 1.52 -20.84 43.48
N THR A 27 0.38 -21.37 43.92
CA THR A 27 -0.71 -21.71 43.01
C THR A 27 -1.31 -20.48 42.35
N THR A 28 -1.52 -19.39 43.10
CA THR A 28 -2.01 -18.12 42.53
C THR A 28 -1.06 -17.57 41.46
N LEU A 29 0.24 -17.59 41.73
CA LEU A 29 1.26 -17.19 40.75
C LEU A 29 1.28 -18.09 39.52
N ALA A 30 1.17 -19.41 39.71
CA ALA A 30 1.14 -20.37 38.61
C ALA A 30 -0.07 -20.14 37.69
N PHE A 31 -1.26 -19.93 38.26
CA PHE A 31 -2.46 -19.60 37.49
C PHE A 31 -2.33 -18.26 36.77
N GLY A 32 -1.74 -17.25 37.41
CA GLY A 32 -1.50 -15.94 36.78
C GLY A 32 -0.57 -16.04 35.56
N VAL A 33 0.52 -16.79 35.67
CA VAL A 33 1.47 -17.00 34.55
C VAL A 33 0.81 -17.76 33.40
N LEU A 34 0.04 -18.81 33.69
CA LEU A 34 -0.67 -19.58 32.66
C LEU A 34 -1.73 -18.74 31.94
N ALA A 35 -2.53 -17.98 32.69
CA ALA A 35 -3.53 -17.09 32.12
C ALA A 35 -2.88 -16.02 31.22
N TYR A 36 -1.80 -15.39 31.69
CA TYR A 36 -1.04 -14.42 30.91
C TYR A 36 -0.48 -15.05 29.62
N TRP A 37 0.11 -16.25 29.72
CA TRP A 37 0.68 -16.94 28.57
C TRP A 37 -0.38 -17.24 27.50
N VAL A 38 -1.52 -17.80 27.88
CA VAL A 38 -2.63 -18.10 26.95
C VAL A 38 -3.17 -16.83 26.30
N ILE A 39 -3.50 -15.80 27.07
CA ILE A 39 -4.04 -14.54 26.55
C ILE A 39 -3.06 -13.90 25.58
N SER A 40 -1.77 -13.87 25.93
CA SER A 40 -0.74 -13.28 25.07
C SER A 40 -0.57 -14.03 23.74
N HIS A 41 -0.81 -15.34 23.73
CA HIS A 41 -0.73 -16.14 22.52
C HIS A 41 -1.91 -15.87 21.58
N GLU A 42 -3.13 -15.86 22.12
CA GLU A 42 -4.36 -15.53 21.39
C GLU A 42 -4.30 -14.12 20.80
N LEU A 43 -3.88 -13.12 21.59
CA LEU A 43 -3.74 -11.75 21.11
C LEU A 43 -2.74 -11.62 19.96
N LYS A 44 -1.63 -12.36 20.01
CA LYS A 44 -0.65 -12.39 18.92
C LYS A 44 -1.24 -13.02 17.67
N GLN A 45 -1.92 -14.16 17.80
CA GLN A 45 -2.55 -14.82 16.67
C GLN A 45 -3.61 -13.93 16.01
N GLN A 46 -4.44 -13.26 16.80
CA GLN A 46 -5.45 -12.32 16.30
C GLN A 46 -4.82 -11.10 15.62
N ALA A 47 -3.74 -10.56 16.17
CA ALA A 47 -3.01 -9.46 15.53
C ALA A 47 -2.44 -9.87 14.17
N TRP A 48 -1.82 -11.05 14.06
CA TRP A 48 -1.30 -11.57 12.79
C TRP A 48 -2.41 -11.89 11.79
N ALA A 49 -3.55 -12.41 12.25
CA ALA A 49 -4.70 -12.66 11.39
C ALA A 49 -5.24 -11.36 10.79
N ARG A 50 -5.32 -10.27 11.56
CA ARG A 50 -5.72 -8.95 11.06
C ARG A 50 -4.74 -8.39 10.03
N VAL A 51 -3.44 -8.57 10.23
CA VAL A 51 -2.43 -8.13 9.25
C VAL A 51 -2.56 -8.92 7.94
N ALA A 52 -2.76 -10.23 8.02
CA ALA A 52 -2.96 -11.08 6.83
C ALA A 52 -4.24 -10.73 6.07
N GLU A 53 -5.33 -10.45 6.79
CA GLU A 53 -6.58 -9.95 6.18
C GLU A 53 -6.34 -8.59 5.50
N GLY A 54 -5.62 -7.69 6.17
CA GLY A 54 -5.18 -6.41 5.61
C GLY A 54 -4.40 -6.55 4.31
N GLU A 55 -3.42 -7.45 4.25
CA GLU A 55 -2.62 -7.73 3.05
C GLU A 55 -3.51 -8.11 1.85
N HIS A 56 -4.53 -8.95 2.08
CA HIS A 56 -5.48 -9.34 1.04
C HIS A 56 -6.30 -8.16 0.53
N VAL A 57 -6.79 -7.30 1.43
CA VAL A 57 -7.57 -6.10 1.05
C VAL A 57 -6.70 -5.11 0.28
N VAL A 58 -5.50 -4.80 0.78
CA VAL A 58 -4.54 -3.91 0.10
C VAL A 58 -4.19 -4.43 -1.28
N THR A 59 -3.92 -5.74 -1.41
CA THR A 59 -3.62 -6.35 -2.70
C THR A 59 -4.80 -6.27 -3.66
N ALA A 60 -6.03 -6.47 -3.17
CA ALA A 60 -7.23 -6.35 -3.99
C ALA A 60 -7.44 -4.91 -4.48
N LEU A 61 -7.28 -3.92 -3.62
CA LEU A 61 -7.40 -2.50 -3.96
C LEU A 61 -6.34 -2.05 -4.95
N LEU A 62 -5.08 -2.44 -4.73
CA LEU A 62 -3.99 -2.14 -5.66
C LEU A 62 -4.23 -2.79 -7.03
N ASN A 63 -4.77 -4.01 -7.07
CA ASN A 63 -5.11 -4.67 -8.35
C ASN A 63 -6.31 -4.01 -9.05
N ALA A 64 -7.29 -3.53 -8.29
CA ALA A 64 -8.40 -2.75 -8.85
C ALA A 64 -7.90 -1.44 -9.46
N GLU A 65 -6.99 -0.73 -8.78
CA GLU A 65 -6.41 0.51 -9.29
C GLU A 65 -5.54 0.28 -10.53
N LYS A 66 -4.76 -0.81 -10.56
CA LYS A 66 -4.04 -1.23 -11.78
C LYS A 66 -4.99 -1.41 -12.96
N ALA A 67 -6.09 -2.14 -12.76
CA ALA A 67 -7.08 -2.37 -13.81
C ALA A 67 -7.79 -1.07 -14.23
N ARG A 68 -8.06 -0.16 -13.29
CA ARG A 68 -8.61 1.18 -13.58
C ARG A 68 -7.68 1.95 -14.51
N LEU A 69 -6.39 2.01 -14.18
CA LEU A 69 -5.39 2.70 -14.99
C LEU A 69 -5.18 2.08 -16.37
N ASP A 70 -5.16 0.75 -16.47
CA ASP A 70 -5.06 0.05 -17.75
C ASP A 70 -6.26 0.38 -18.67
N ASN A 71 -7.48 0.38 -18.11
CA ASN A 71 -8.68 0.78 -18.84
C ASN A 71 -8.63 2.26 -19.25
N LEU A 72 -8.20 3.15 -18.34
CA LEU A 72 -8.08 4.57 -18.62
C LEU A 72 -7.04 4.84 -19.73
N ALA A 73 -5.89 4.17 -19.70
CA ALA A 73 -4.87 4.24 -20.74
C ALA A 73 -5.41 3.73 -22.08
N ALA A 74 -6.16 2.63 -22.08
CA ALA A 74 -6.83 2.09 -23.27
C ALA A 74 -7.83 3.09 -23.87
N LEU A 75 -8.72 3.65 -23.06
CA LEU A 75 -9.72 4.64 -23.49
C LEU A 75 -9.05 5.91 -24.01
N THR A 76 -8.00 6.37 -23.33
CA THR A 76 -7.23 7.55 -23.76
C THR A 76 -6.59 7.33 -25.12
N ALA A 77 -5.95 6.17 -25.33
CA ALA A 77 -5.29 5.85 -26.60
C ALA A 77 -6.27 5.77 -27.79
N GLN A 78 -7.55 5.50 -27.51
CA GLN A 78 -8.61 5.43 -28.51
C GLN A 78 -9.28 6.78 -28.81
N ARG A 79 -8.92 7.86 -28.10
CA ARG A 79 -9.58 9.16 -28.30
C ARG A 79 -9.29 9.72 -29.70
N PRO A 80 -10.33 10.03 -30.53
CA PRO A 80 -10.13 10.53 -31.89
C PRO A 80 -9.36 11.85 -31.94
N THR A 81 -9.60 12.75 -30.99
CA THR A 81 -8.89 14.03 -30.90
C THR A 81 -7.40 13.82 -30.67
N LEU A 82 -7.01 12.88 -29.81
CA LEU A 82 -5.60 12.56 -29.54
C LEU A 82 -4.92 11.99 -30.80
N GLN A 83 -5.55 11.02 -31.46
CA GLN A 83 -5.04 10.43 -32.69
C GLN A 83 -4.88 11.46 -33.80
N ARG A 84 -5.87 12.35 -33.98
CA ARG A 84 -5.82 13.44 -34.96
C ARG A 84 -4.63 14.36 -34.70
N LEU A 85 -4.46 14.82 -33.46
CA LEU A 85 -3.38 15.75 -33.09
C LEU A 85 -1.99 15.15 -33.29
N LEU A 86 -1.82 13.86 -32.98
CA LEU A 86 -0.56 13.14 -33.25
C LEU A 86 -0.30 12.95 -34.76
N ARG A 87 -1.34 12.64 -35.54
CA ARG A 87 -1.24 12.49 -36.99
C ARG A 87 -0.88 13.80 -37.69
N GLU A 88 -1.49 14.90 -37.24
CA GLU A 88 -1.25 16.25 -37.75
C GLU A 88 0.05 16.87 -37.21
N GLN A 89 0.69 16.22 -36.22
CA GLN A 89 1.88 16.73 -35.51
C GLN A 89 1.65 18.12 -34.90
N ASP A 90 0.41 18.45 -34.55
CA ASP A 90 0.05 19.71 -33.90
C ASP A 90 0.31 19.60 -32.39
N TYR A 91 1.59 19.63 -32.02
CA TYR A 91 2.05 19.44 -30.65
C TYR A 91 1.62 20.58 -29.71
N ALA A 92 1.41 21.79 -30.25
CA ALA A 92 0.90 22.92 -29.47
C ALA A 92 -0.55 22.66 -29.05
N ALA A 93 -1.40 22.23 -29.98
CA ALA A 93 -2.77 21.83 -29.67
C ALA A 93 -2.85 20.55 -28.84
N LEU A 94 -1.90 19.61 -29.01
CA LEU A 94 -1.77 18.43 -28.15
C LEU A 94 -1.56 18.81 -26.69
N LEU A 95 -0.58 19.67 -26.38
CA LEU A 95 -0.32 20.11 -25.01
C LEU A 95 -1.53 20.87 -24.43
N ALA A 96 -2.18 21.72 -25.23
CA ALA A 96 -3.39 22.43 -24.81
C ALA A 96 -4.56 21.47 -24.51
N TYR A 97 -4.65 20.36 -25.24
CA TYR A 97 -5.65 19.32 -25.04
C TYR A 97 -5.40 18.46 -23.79
N LEU A 98 -4.13 18.08 -23.53
CA LEU A 98 -3.80 17.19 -22.42
C LEU A 98 -4.04 17.83 -21.05
N ARG A 99 -3.92 19.16 -20.92
CA ARG A 99 -4.08 19.87 -19.64
C ARG A 99 -5.44 19.70 -18.98
N PRO A 100 -6.57 20.10 -19.61
CA PRO A 100 -7.88 19.87 -19.02
C PRO A 100 -8.20 18.38 -18.92
N TYR A 101 -7.68 17.56 -19.84
CA TYR A 101 -7.95 16.13 -19.85
C TYR A 101 -7.34 15.39 -18.65
N GLN A 102 -6.13 15.76 -18.23
CA GLN A 102 -5.49 15.18 -17.05
C GLN A 102 -6.34 15.39 -15.78
N THR A 103 -6.91 16.58 -15.62
CA THR A 103 -7.81 16.88 -14.49
C THR A 103 -9.13 16.11 -14.59
N GLU A 104 -9.74 16.04 -15.79
CA GLU A 104 -10.97 15.28 -16.02
C GLU A 104 -10.79 13.77 -15.79
N ALA A 105 -9.61 13.24 -16.13
CA ALA A 105 -9.27 11.84 -15.98
C ALA A 105 -8.84 11.46 -14.55
N GLU A 106 -8.78 12.42 -13.62
CA GLU A 106 -8.39 12.23 -12.21
C GLU A 106 -7.08 11.41 -12.09
N THR A 107 -6.04 11.90 -12.77
CA THR A 107 -4.73 11.23 -12.84
C THR A 107 -3.60 12.23 -12.63
N ASP A 108 -2.63 11.86 -11.81
CA ASP A 108 -1.48 12.72 -11.51
C ASP A 108 -0.48 12.78 -12.66
N ILE A 109 -0.43 11.73 -13.49
CA ILE A 109 0.55 11.57 -14.56
C ILE A 109 -0.20 11.29 -15.86
N LEU A 110 0.00 12.15 -16.86
CA LEU A 110 -0.46 11.95 -18.23
C LEU A 110 0.63 12.36 -19.21
N ILE A 111 1.27 11.39 -19.84
CA ILE A 111 2.35 11.61 -20.80
C ILE A 111 2.01 10.95 -22.12
N VAL A 112 2.05 11.71 -23.20
CA VAL A 112 1.93 11.20 -24.56
C VAL A 112 3.32 11.20 -25.20
N TYR A 113 3.68 10.08 -25.81
CA TYR A 113 4.89 9.95 -26.62
C TYR A 113 4.50 9.84 -28.08
N ASP A 114 5.16 10.59 -28.96
CA ASP A 114 5.05 10.36 -30.41
C ASP A 114 5.86 9.13 -30.86
N ILE A 115 5.88 8.85 -32.17
CA ILE A 115 6.67 7.78 -32.77
C ILE A 115 8.20 7.99 -32.67
N ALA A 116 8.66 9.23 -32.52
CA ALA A 116 10.07 9.55 -32.33
C ALA A 116 10.51 9.37 -30.86
N GLY A 117 9.54 9.19 -29.95
CA GLY A 117 9.76 9.05 -28.52
C GLY A 117 9.82 10.40 -27.79
N ALA A 118 9.46 11.51 -28.44
CA ALA A 118 9.32 12.81 -27.79
C ALA A 118 8.13 12.78 -26.83
N ALA A 119 8.33 13.27 -25.61
CA ALA A 119 7.32 13.25 -24.55
C ALA A 119 6.57 14.60 -24.47
N PHE A 120 5.25 14.52 -24.39
CA PHE A 120 4.33 15.64 -24.23
C PHE A 120 3.51 15.41 -22.97
N THR A 121 3.61 16.32 -22.01
CA THR A 121 2.97 16.22 -20.70
C THR A 121 2.75 17.62 -20.13
N ASN A 122 1.91 17.73 -19.11
CA ASN A 122 1.89 18.91 -18.24
C ASN A 122 2.76 18.62 -17.02
N GLY A 123 3.70 19.52 -16.72
CA GLY A 123 4.65 19.34 -15.62
C GLY A 123 5.90 18.55 -16.01
N ASP A 124 6.71 18.21 -15.01
CA ASP A 124 7.98 17.49 -15.21
C ASP A 124 7.76 15.97 -15.12
N PRO A 125 7.90 15.20 -16.23
CA PRO A 125 7.76 13.75 -16.23
C PRO A 125 9.07 13.11 -15.77
N SER A 126 9.49 13.45 -14.57
CA SER A 126 10.64 12.84 -13.93
C SER A 126 10.25 11.44 -13.45
N ILE A 127 10.22 10.47 -14.36
CA ILE A 127 9.86 9.06 -14.08
C ILE A 127 11.04 8.16 -14.45
N SER A 128 11.49 7.34 -13.51
CA SER A 128 12.67 6.48 -13.65
C SER A 128 12.45 5.27 -14.55
N CYS A 129 11.22 5.00 -14.99
CA CYS A 129 10.83 3.80 -15.69
C CYS A 129 10.00 4.11 -16.95
N LYS A 130 9.88 3.12 -17.84
CA LYS A 130 8.85 3.08 -18.88
C LYS A 130 8.08 1.76 -18.75
N PRO A 131 6.79 1.77 -18.40
CA PRO A 131 5.99 0.55 -18.33
C PRO A 131 6.01 -0.19 -19.66
N SER A 132 5.86 -1.52 -19.62
CA SER A 132 5.89 -2.34 -20.83
C SER A 132 4.73 -2.00 -21.75
N LEU A 133 5.02 -1.87 -23.04
CA LEU A 133 3.99 -1.75 -24.08
C LEU A 133 3.32 -3.08 -24.43
N THR A 134 3.90 -4.20 -23.99
CA THR A 134 3.50 -5.55 -24.39
C THR A 134 2.70 -6.26 -23.31
N ARG A 135 2.93 -5.93 -22.03
CA ARG A 135 2.07 -6.36 -20.92
C ARG A 135 1.20 -5.17 -20.55
N GLN A 136 -0.09 -5.26 -20.86
CA GLN A 136 -1.12 -4.34 -20.37
C GLN A 136 -1.30 -4.58 -18.87
N THR A 137 -0.33 -4.13 -18.09
CA THR A 137 -0.37 -4.26 -16.65
C THR A 137 0.36 -3.06 -16.08
N ALA A 138 -0.39 -2.23 -15.37
CA ALA A 138 0.18 -1.11 -14.67
C ALA A 138 1.35 -1.56 -13.74
N ALA A 139 2.43 -0.81 -13.76
CA ALA A 139 3.68 -1.11 -13.09
C ALA A 139 4.01 -0.04 -12.05
N LEU A 140 4.59 -0.47 -10.94
CA LEU A 140 5.13 0.43 -9.92
C LEU A 140 6.45 1.01 -10.40
N CYS A 141 6.58 2.31 -10.28
CA CYS A 141 7.74 3.06 -10.73
C CYS A 141 8.10 4.15 -9.74
N LEU A 142 9.35 4.60 -9.80
CA LEU A 142 9.82 5.70 -8.98
C LEU A 142 9.83 6.99 -9.80
N THR A 143 9.34 8.07 -9.20
CA THR A 143 9.62 9.40 -9.72
C THR A 143 11.07 9.76 -9.44
N THR A 144 11.72 10.43 -10.38
CA THR A 144 13.06 11.01 -10.21
C THR A 144 12.92 12.42 -9.64
N GLY A 145 13.87 12.87 -8.82
CA GLY A 145 13.80 14.20 -8.20
C GLY A 145 14.36 14.20 -6.78
N GLU A 146 14.28 15.36 -6.12
CA GLU A 146 14.79 15.55 -4.75
C GLU A 146 14.01 14.71 -3.73
N SER A 147 12.70 14.51 -3.97
CA SER A 147 11.80 13.66 -3.17
C SER A 147 11.16 12.59 -4.06
N PRO A 148 11.81 11.43 -4.25
CA PRO A 148 11.26 10.37 -5.09
C PRO A 148 10.04 9.72 -4.41
N GLN A 149 8.99 9.55 -5.19
CA GLN A 149 7.73 8.93 -4.79
C GLN A 149 7.51 7.65 -5.60
N VAL A 150 6.61 6.79 -5.11
CA VAL A 150 6.16 5.64 -5.90
C VAL A 150 4.96 6.08 -6.73
N ALA A 151 4.96 5.76 -8.01
CA ALA A 151 3.84 5.97 -8.91
C ALA A 151 3.40 4.64 -9.50
N LEU A 152 2.10 4.46 -9.67
CA LEU A 152 1.53 3.36 -10.41
C LEU A 152 1.21 3.84 -11.83
N LEU A 153 1.83 3.21 -12.83
CA LEU A 153 1.79 3.68 -14.21
C LEU A 153 1.31 2.60 -15.16
N SER A 154 0.33 2.92 -16.02
CA SER A 154 -0.05 2.13 -17.18
C SER A 154 0.40 2.79 -18.48
N ARG A 155 0.70 1.99 -19.50
CA ARG A 155 1.10 2.48 -20.81
C ARG A 155 0.39 1.73 -21.93
N GLN A 156 -0.12 2.48 -22.91
CA GLN A 156 -0.84 1.94 -24.05
C GLN A 156 -0.34 2.53 -25.37
N LEU A 157 -0.31 1.71 -26.43
CA LEU A 157 -0.04 2.17 -27.79
C LEU A 157 -1.21 2.98 -28.34
N ILE A 158 -0.89 4.09 -29.01
CA ILE A 158 -1.85 4.88 -29.77
C ILE A 158 -1.72 4.46 -31.22
N LEU A 159 -2.76 3.80 -31.74
CA LEU A 159 -2.84 3.38 -33.13
C LEU A 159 -3.83 4.27 -33.87
N ASP A 160 -3.55 4.53 -35.13
CA ASP A 160 -4.50 5.16 -36.03
C ASP A 160 -5.70 4.24 -36.25
N SER A 161 -6.92 4.72 -35.95
CA SER A 161 -8.13 3.89 -36.05
C SER A 161 -8.48 3.48 -37.49
N HIS A 162 -7.95 4.14 -38.52
CA HIS A 162 -8.22 3.83 -39.92
C HIS A 162 -7.14 2.95 -40.55
N SER A 163 -5.87 3.28 -40.33
CA SER A 163 -4.74 2.57 -40.96
C SER A 163 -4.11 1.50 -40.07
N GLY A 164 -4.38 1.51 -38.76
CA GLY A 164 -3.69 0.68 -37.78
C GLY A 164 -2.23 1.08 -37.54
N SER A 165 -1.75 2.18 -38.13
CA SER A 165 -0.37 2.62 -37.98
C SER A 165 -0.11 3.13 -36.56
N LEU A 166 1.08 2.86 -36.03
CA LEU A 166 1.52 3.43 -34.76
C LEU A 166 1.64 4.96 -34.86
N LEU A 167 0.93 5.67 -34.00
CA LEU A 167 1.02 7.13 -33.85
C LEU A 167 1.85 7.53 -32.62
N GLY A 168 1.99 6.63 -31.65
CA GLY A 168 2.71 6.89 -30.42
C GLY A 168 2.28 5.98 -29.27
N SER A 169 2.41 6.47 -28.05
CA SER A 169 1.90 5.79 -26.86
C SER A 169 1.48 6.81 -25.80
N VAL A 170 0.57 6.42 -24.92
CA VAL A 170 0.19 7.20 -23.75
C VAL A 170 0.60 6.44 -22.49
N THR A 171 1.15 7.16 -21.51
CA THR A 171 1.38 6.71 -20.15
C THR A 171 0.45 7.50 -19.23
N ILE A 172 -0.26 6.79 -18.37
CA ILE A 172 -1.16 7.35 -17.36
C ILE A 172 -0.78 6.79 -16.01
N GLY A 173 -0.93 7.56 -14.94
CA GLY A 173 -0.66 7.05 -13.61
C GLY A 173 -1.06 7.95 -12.46
N VAL A 174 -0.98 7.37 -11.28
CA VAL A 174 -1.20 8.05 -10.01
C VAL A 174 0.04 7.94 -9.14
N ILE A 175 0.25 8.95 -8.31
CA ILE A 175 1.28 8.92 -7.27
C ILE A 175 0.66 8.21 -6.06
N LEU A 176 1.41 7.29 -5.46
CA LEU A 176 1.04 6.67 -4.21
C LEU A 176 1.59 7.57 -3.09
N ASP A 177 0.84 8.64 -2.80
CA ASP A 177 1.14 9.63 -1.78
C ASP A 177 0.31 9.41 -0.50
N ASP A 178 0.42 10.34 0.44
CA ASP A 178 -0.28 10.27 1.72
C ASP A 178 -1.81 10.21 1.53
N ALA A 179 -2.38 10.83 0.48
CA ALA A 179 -3.81 10.79 0.21
C ALA A 179 -4.27 9.39 -0.23
N PHE A 180 -3.47 8.70 -1.05
CA PHE A 180 -3.72 7.30 -1.40
C PHE A 180 -3.66 6.40 -0.16
N GLU A 181 -2.68 6.63 0.73
CA GLU A 181 -2.53 5.84 1.95
C GLU A 181 -3.62 6.11 2.99
N GLU A 182 -4.12 7.35 3.10
CA GLU A 182 -5.29 7.69 3.91
C GLU A 182 -6.54 6.96 3.41
N GLN A 183 -6.76 6.90 2.08
CA GLN A 183 -7.87 6.12 1.52
C GLN A 183 -7.72 4.64 1.86
N LEU A 184 -6.51 4.11 1.73
CA LEU A 184 -6.22 2.71 2.00
C LEU A 184 -6.45 2.38 3.49
N ALA A 185 -6.04 3.27 4.41
CA ALA A 185 -6.30 3.15 5.83
C ALA A 185 -7.80 3.22 6.16
N ALA A 186 -8.55 4.10 5.48
CA ALA A 186 -10.00 4.20 5.64
C ALA A 186 -10.73 2.91 5.18
N GLU A 187 -10.24 2.25 4.13
CA GLU A 187 -10.83 1.02 3.60
C GLU A 187 -10.40 -0.25 4.36
N THR A 188 -9.17 -0.30 4.89
CA THR A 188 -8.67 -1.48 5.61
C THR A 188 -8.75 -1.39 7.13
N GLY A 189 -8.90 -0.19 7.69
CA GLY A 189 -8.80 0.08 9.13
C GLY A 189 -7.39 -0.18 9.70
N LEU A 190 -6.36 -0.08 8.86
CA LEU A 190 -4.95 -0.33 9.21
C LEU A 190 -4.09 0.83 8.74
N GLU A 191 -3.16 1.28 9.59
CA GLU A 191 -2.12 2.23 9.18
C GLU A 191 -1.15 1.58 8.21
N GLN A 192 -0.70 2.35 7.21
CA GLN A 192 0.15 1.84 6.14
C GLN A 192 1.31 2.78 5.87
N SER A 193 2.39 2.22 5.31
CA SER A 193 3.55 3.02 4.94
C SER A 193 4.24 2.41 3.74
N ILE A 194 4.58 3.22 2.74
CA ILE A 194 5.42 2.79 1.63
C ILE A 194 6.89 2.94 2.01
N VAL A 195 7.62 1.82 1.97
CA VAL A 195 9.05 1.76 2.28
C VAL A 195 9.82 1.28 1.06
N LEU A 196 10.85 2.04 0.66
CA LEU A 196 11.77 1.68 -0.40
C LEU A 196 13.21 1.64 0.13
N ASN A 197 13.87 0.49 0.01
CA ASN A 197 15.26 0.29 0.47
C ASN A 197 15.50 0.74 1.92
N GLY A 198 14.49 0.58 2.79
CA GLY A 198 14.55 0.99 4.20
C GLY A 198 14.27 2.47 4.47
N ARG A 199 13.94 3.27 3.45
CA ARG A 199 13.50 4.66 3.61
C ARG A 199 11.97 4.74 3.48
N PHE A 200 11.33 5.39 4.46
CA PHE A 200 9.91 5.75 4.39
C PHE A 200 9.71 6.81 3.31
N LEU A 201 8.73 6.57 2.44
CA LEU A 201 8.35 7.50 1.37
C LEU A 201 7.04 8.20 1.70
N SER A 202 6.10 7.49 2.33
CA SER A 202 4.80 7.97 2.79
C SER A 202 4.30 7.11 3.96
N SER A 203 3.41 7.68 4.78
CA SER A 203 2.68 6.95 5.84
C SER A 203 1.29 7.56 6.08
N SER A 204 0.29 6.73 6.37
CA SER A 204 -0.97 7.13 7.04
C SER A 204 -0.90 7.12 8.56
#